data_AF-A0A401IB96-F1
#
_entry.id   AF-A0A401IB96-F1
#
_cell.length_a   1.000
_cell.length_b   1.000
_cell.length_c   1.000
_cell.angle_alpha   90.00
_cell.angle_beta   90.00
_cell.angle_gamma   90.00
#
_symmetry.space_group_name_H-M   'P 1'
#
loop_
_entity.id
_entity.type
_entity.pdbx_description
1 polymer ?
#
loop_
_entity_poly.entity_id
_entity_poly.type
_entity_poly.pdbx_seq_one_letter_code
_entity_poly.pdbx_strand_id
1 'polypeptide(L)' 'MFAMQPTALPEGRLGGVTMRACELPAASARFDLTLFAEGGEHPGESLRLELEYATALFERQTAERMLAHYARLLEAIA' A
#
# COMPACT_ATOMS: atom_id res chain seq x y z
N MET A 1 0.30 0.62 11.68
CA MET A 1 -0.24 -0.71 11.32
C MET A 1 0.45 -1.17 10.04
N PHE A 2 0.68 -2.47 9.87
CA PHE A 2 1.22 -3.04 8.64
C PHE A 2 0.18 -3.96 8.01
N ALA A 3 -0.07 -3.80 6.72
CA ALA A 3 -1.03 -4.61 5.97
C ALA A 3 -0.41 -5.12 4.68
N MET A 4 -0.39 -6.45 4.53
CA MET A 4 -0.08 -7.10 3.26
C MET A 4 -1.36 -7.22 2.44
N GLN A 5 -1.45 -6.52 1.33
CA GLN A 5 -2.60 -6.55 0.44
C GLN A 5 -2.50 -7.72 -0.57
N PRO A 6 -3.64 -8.29 -0.98
CA PRO A 6 -3.65 -9.28 -2.05
C PRO A 6 -3.27 -8.63 -3.39
N THR A 7 -2.42 -9.31 -4.17
CA THR A 7 -1.86 -8.84 -5.44
C THR A 7 -2.89 -8.59 -6.54
N ALA A 8 -4.07 -9.21 -6.44
CA ALA A 8 -5.13 -9.10 -7.43
C ALA A 8 -6.46 -8.76 -6.78
N LEU A 9 -7.03 -7.63 -7.21
CA LEU A 9 -8.44 -7.33 -6.95
C LEU A 9 -9.31 -8.23 -7.84
N PRO A 10 -10.30 -8.94 -7.29
CA PRO A 10 -11.12 -9.86 -8.06
C PRO A 10 -11.91 -9.13 -9.14
N GLU A 11 -11.87 -9.66 -10.38
CA GLU A 11 -12.78 -9.23 -11.43
C GLU A 11 -14.19 -9.75 -11.15
N GLY A 12 -15.15 -8.84 -11.03
CA GLY A 12 -16.55 -9.17 -10.94
C GLY A 12 -17.17 -9.32 -12.33
N ARG A 13 -18.15 -10.21 -12.49
CA ARG A 13 -19.05 -10.20 -13.66
C ARG A 13 -20.47 -9.98 -13.21
N LEU A 14 -21.16 -9.07 -13.88
CA LEU A 14 -22.59 -8.84 -13.71
C LEU A 14 -23.27 -8.93 -15.07
N GLY A 15 -23.88 -10.09 -15.36
CA GLY A 15 -24.40 -10.38 -16.69
C GLY A 15 -23.28 -10.35 -17.75
N GLY A 16 -23.44 -9.49 -18.76
CA GLY A 16 -22.45 -9.28 -19.84
C GLY A 16 -21.40 -8.19 -19.56
N VAL A 17 -21.37 -7.63 -18.35
CA VAL A 17 -20.45 -6.53 -17.98
C VAL A 17 -19.35 -7.06 -17.05
N THR A 18 -18.10 -6.75 -17.40
CA THR A 18 -16.93 -6.98 -16.53
C THR A 18 -16.74 -5.78 -15.62
N MET A 19 -16.58 -6.04 -14.32
CA MET A 19 -16.33 -5.06 -13.28
C MET A 19 -14.90 -5.23 -12.77
N ARG A 20 -14.17 -4.13 -12.67
CA ARG A 20 -12.89 -4.09 -11.96
C ARG A 20 -13.07 -3.28 -10.69
N ALA A 21 -12.46 -3.73 -9.60
CA ALA A 21 -12.40 -2.94 -8.39
C ALA A 21 -11.64 -1.65 -8.67
N CYS A 22 -12.13 -0.56 -8.08
CA CYS A 22 -11.50 0.74 -8.12
C CYS A 22 -11.21 1.11 -6.67
N GLU A 23 -9.96 1.48 -6.39
CA GLU A 23 -9.60 1.96 -5.08
C GLU A 23 -10.16 3.37 -4.87
N LEU A 24 -10.90 3.53 -3.77
CA LEU A 24 -11.35 4.83 -3.32
C LEU A 24 -10.32 5.35 -2.32
N PRO A 25 -9.86 6.61 -2.46
CA PRO A 25 -9.00 7.22 -1.47
C PRO A 25 -9.66 7.11 -0.09
N ALA A 26 -8.88 6.71 0.92
CA ALA A 26 -9.36 6.74 2.29
C ALA A 26 -9.78 8.17 2.66
N ALA A 27 -11.01 8.33 3.18
CA ALA A 27 -11.51 9.64 3.58
C ALA A 27 -10.72 10.24 4.74
N SER A 28 -10.15 9.38 5.60
CA SER A 28 -9.25 9.75 6.69
C SER A 28 -8.39 8.55 7.13
N ALA A 29 -7.21 8.83 7.66
CA ALA A 29 -6.35 7.83 8.26
C ALA A 29 -7.01 7.26 9.52
N ARG A 30 -7.14 5.93 9.60
CA ARG A 30 -7.75 5.23 10.76
C ARG A 30 -6.75 4.97 11.89
N PHE A 31 -5.47 5.01 11.55
CA PHE A 31 -4.34 4.90 12.46
C PHE A 31 -3.37 6.04 12.18
N ASP A 32 -2.47 6.32 13.13
CA ASP A 32 -1.45 7.38 12.95
C ASP A 32 -0.58 7.14 11.72
N LEU A 33 -0.22 5.87 11.47
CA LEU A 33 0.52 5.39 10.30
C LEU A 33 0.01 4.00 9.88
N THR A 34 -0.19 3.79 8.59
CA THR A 34 -0.46 2.48 7.99
C THR A 34 0.45 2.27 6.79
N LEU A 35 1.28 1.22 6.83
CA LEU A 35 2.08 0.80 5.69
C LEU A 35 1.36 -0.36 4.99
N PHE A 36 0.91 -0.11 3.77
CA PHE A 36 0.41 -1.12 2.86
C PHE A 36 1.57 -1.64 2.02
N ALA A 37 1.66 -2.96 1.92
CA ALA A 37 2.58 -3.65 1.04
C ALA A 37 1.79 -4.49 0.05
N GLU A 38 2.22 -4.48 -1.21
CA GLU A 38 1.68 -5.28 -2.31
C GLU A 38 2.84 -5.97 -3.00
N GLY A 39 2.86 -7.31 -2.94
CA GLY A 39 3.91 -8.13 -3.52
C GLY A 39 3.46 -8.72 -4.84
N GLY A 40 4.43 -8.98 -5.71
CA GLY A 40 4.21 -9.80 -6.90
C GLY A 40 3.82 -11.25 -6.58
N GLU A 41 3.32 -11.98 -7.58
CA GLU A 41 2.85 -13.36 -7.40
C GLU A 41 4.01 -14.37 -7.26
N HIS A 42 5.23 -13.96 -7.66
CA HIS A 42 6.41 -14.81 -7.64
C HIS A 42 7.57 -14.25 -6.79
N PRO A 43 8.40 -15.14 -6.20
CA PRO A 43 9.60 -14.71 -5.50
C PRO A 43 10.54 -13.89 -6.40
N GLY A 44 11.05 -12.77 -5.87
CA GLY A 44 11.96 -11.88 -6.61
C GLY A 44 11.25 -10.79 -7.41
N GLU A 45 9.92 -10.76 -7.44
CA GLU A 45 9.17 -9.62 -7.99
C GLU A 45 9.21 -8.41 -7.04
N SER A 46 9.02 -7.22 -7.61
CA SER A 46 9.06 -5.97 -6.84
C SER A 46 7.94 -5.87 -5.82
N LEU A 47 8.25 -5.32 -4.64
CA LEU A 47 7.27 -4.94 -3.63
C LEU A 47 6.84 -3.49 -3.84
N ARG A 48 5.55 -3.23 -4.00
CA ARG A 48 4.97 -1.89 -3.92
C ARG A 48 4.65 -1.58 -2.47
N LEU A 49 5.00 -0.38 -2.03
CA LEU A 49 4.72 0.12 -0.68
C LEU A 49 3.96 1.44 -0.75
N GLU A 50 2.92 1.57 0.09
CA GLU A 50 2.18 2.81 0.26
C GLU A 50 2.06 3.15 1.76
N LEU A 51 2.37 4.40 2.11
CA LEU A 51 2.27 4.89 3.48
C LEU A 51 1.11 5.87 3.61
N GLU A 52 0.05 5.43 4.29
CA GLU A 52 -1.02 6.29 4.78
C GLU A 52 -0.63 6.84 6.15
N TYR A 53 -0.92 8.13 6.40
CA TYR A 53 -0.59 8.79 7.66
C TYR A 53 -1.62 9.85 8.04
N ALA A 54 -1.78 10.06 9.35
CA ALA A 54 -2.60 11.14 9.88
C ALA A 54 -1.90 12.50 9.63
N THR A 55 -2.46 13.31 8.74
CA THR A 55 -1.93 14.65 8.41
C THR A 55 -1.97 15.64 9.58
N ALA A 56 -2.77 15.34 10.61
CA ALA A 56 -2.76 16.08 11.87
C ALA A 56 -1.49 15.84 12.70
N LEU A 57 -0.77 14.75 12.44
CA LEU A 57 0.42 14.34 13.20
C LEU A 57 1.71 14.40 12.37
N PHE A 58 1.62 14.20 11.05
CA PHE A 58 2.78 14.12 10.19
C PHE A 58 2.64 14.99 8.94
N GLU A 59 3.73 15.69 8.62
CA GLU A 59 3.91 16.34 7.33
C GLU A 59 4.37 15.33 6.28
N ARG A 60 4.01 15.61 5.02
CA ARG A 60 4.37 14.78 3.87
C ARG A 60 5.86 14.44 3.80
N GLN A 61 6.73 15.42 3.99
CA GLN A 61 8.19 15.21 3.93
C GLN A 61 8.68 14.20 4.99
N THR A 62 8.04 14.20 6.17
CA THR A 62 8.38 13.25 7.23
C THR A 62 7.93 11.84 6.87
N ALA A 63 6.72 11.68 6.33
CA ALA A 63 6.22 10.40 5.85
C ALA A 63 7.08 9.84 4.70
N GLU A 64 7.47 10.68 3.73
CA GLU A 64 8.37 10.29 2.63
C GLU A 64 9.73 9.81 3.14
N ARG A 65 10.30 10.50 4.13
CA ARG A 65 11.56 10.08 4.77
C ARG A 65 11.43 8.74 5.49
N MET A 66 10.32 8.50 6.19
CA MET A 66 10.04 7.23 6.86
C MET A 66 9.95 6.08 5.84
N LEU A 67 9.21 6.28 4.75
CA LEU A 67 9.07 5.28 3.69
C LEU A 67 10.42 4.96 3.02
N ALA A 68 11.23 5.99 2.75
CA ALA A 68 12.58 5.81 2.20
C ALA A 68 13.51 5.05 3.15
N HIS A 69 13.44 5.31 4.46
CA HIS A 69 14.20 4.53 5.45
C HIS A 69 13.77 3.07 5.47
N TYR A 70 12.46 2.80 5.40
CA TYR A 70 11.95 1.43 5.37
C TYR A 70 12.42 0.67 4.11
N ALA A 71 12.36 1.31 2.93
CA ALA A 71 12.88 0.74 1.71
C ALA A 71 14.37 0.35 1.83
N ARG A 72 15.22 1.23 2.39
CA ARG A 72 16.63 0.92 2.63
C ARG A 72 16.85 -0.26 3.59
N LEU A 73 16.00 -0.40 4.61
CA LEU A 73 16.08 -1.54 5.52
C LEU A 73 15.75 -2.86 4.79
N LEU A 74 14.75 -2.85 3.90
CA LEU A 74 14.42 -4.02 3.09
C LEU A 74 15.56 -4.38 2.13
N GLU A 75 16.15 -3.39 1.47
CA GLU A 75 17.30 -3.59 0.57
C GLU A 75 18.52 -4.18 1.30
N ALA A 76 18.72 -3.83 2.57
CA ALA A 76 19.85 -4.32 3.36
C ALA A 76 19.71 -5.78 3.82
N ILE A 77 18.50 -6.34 3.82
CA ILE A 77 18.21 -7.72 4.26
C ILE A 77 17.76 -8.65 3.13
N ALA A 78 17.64 -8.13 1.91
CA ALA A 78 17.28 -8.88 0.71
C ALA A 78 18.41 -9.80 0.23
#